data_AF-A0A1W9WJQ2-F1
#
_entry.id   AF-A0A1W9WJQ2-F1
#
_cell.length_a   1.000
_cell.length_b   1.000
_cell.length_c   1.000
_cell.angle_alpha   90.00
_cell.angle_beta   90.00
_cell.angle_gamma   90.00
#
_symmetry.space_group_name_H-M   'P 1'
#
loop_
_entity.id
_entity.type
_entity.pdbx_description
1 polymer ?
#
loop_
_entity_poly.entity_id
_entity_poly.type
_entity_poly.pdbx_seq_one_letter_code
_entity_poly.pdbx_strand_id
1 'polypeptide(L)'
;MSPTNKRFTTLIEREGGAIRFEYEITYEFMPHESLKKLPRQVREQVTDLQYLHKTHPEQAIVSLLDLIEKYPKVPIFYNYLIAAYNATGQGEKAEAAIEEAYQKHPDYHFAKTNYAIQCLRNQAPEKIPAIFDNKFDLGSLYPHRKVFHITELMAFTSVMTLYYDAIGNRSAAKVCYTILQELEPEHYLTKSLKRKLYPTFLQKLWD
;
A
#
# COMPACT_ATOMS: atom_id res chain seq x y z
N MET A 1 11.93 -25.01 -0.30
CA MET A 1 12.87 -24.06 -0.91
C MET A 1 13.24 -23.04 0.14
N SER A 2 14.52 -22.93 0.47
CA SER A 2 15.04 -22.09 1.55
C SER A 2 14.73 -20.61 1.27
N PRO A 3 14.30 -19.78 2.23
CA PRO A 3 14.12 -18.35 2.00
C PRO A 3 15.50 -17.73 1.87
N THR A 4 16.00 -17.65 0.64
CA THR A 4 17.21 -16.93 0.29
C THR A 4 17.13 -15.53 0.88
N ASN A 5 18.17 -15.13 1.62
CA ASN A 5 18.53 -13.76 2.02
C ASN A 5 17.81 -12.63 1.24
N LYS A 6 16.53 -12.36 1.52
CA LYS A 6 15.75 -11.28 0.89
C LYS A 6 16.08 -9.94 1.56
N ARG A 7 17.36 -9.65 1.77
CA ARG A 7 17.77 -8.40 2.42
C ARG A 7 17.52 -7.22 1.49
N PHE A 8 17.91 -7.39 0.23
CA PHE A 8 17.69 -6.47 -0.88
C PHE A 8 17.52 -7.27 -2.18
N THR A 9 16.65 -6.84 -3.08
CA THR A 9 16.60 -7.37 -4.46
C THR A 9 16.29 -6.27 -5.48
N THR A 10 16.89 -6.38 -6.67
CA THR A 10 16.61 -5.56 -7.86
C THR A 10 16.09 -6.40 -9.03
N LEU A 11 15.98 -7.72 -8.83
CA LEU A 11 15.64 -8.69 -9.87
C LEU A 11 14.65 -9.72 -9.31
N ILE A 12 13.60 -9.99 -10.07
CA ILE A 12 12.69 -11.11 -9.84
C ILE A 12 12.84 -12.06 -11.02
N GLU A 13 13.38 -13.24 -10.76
CA GLU A 13 13.46 -14.32 -11.74
C GLU A 13 12.13 -15.07 -11.80
N ARG A 14 11.71 -15.44 -13.01
CA ARG A 14 10.49 -16.24 -13.24
C ARG A 14 10.65 -17.13 -14.47
N GLU A 15 9.74 -18.09 -14.63
CA GLU A 15 9.63 -18.81 -15.89
C GLU A 15 9.35 -17.83 -17.05
N GLY A 16 10.22 -17.84 -18.06
CA GLY A 16 10.11 -16.95 -19.23
C GLY A 16 10.82 -15.59 -19.12
N GLY A 17 11.64 -15.34 -18.09
CA GLY A 17 12.54 -14.18 -18.04
C GLY A 17 12.73 -13.60 -16.65
N ALA A 18 13.20 -12.35 -16.57
CA ALA A 18 13.38 -11.65 -15.30
C ALA A 18 12.81 -10.24 -15.35
N ILE A 19 12.27 -9.77 -14.22
CA ILE A 19 11.81 -8.40 -14.02
C ILE A 19 12.90 -7.66 -13.25
N ARG A 20 13.45 -6.61 -13.84
CA ARG A 20 14.51 -5.80 -13.24
C ARG A 20 13.97 -4.44 -12.83
N PHE A 21 14.30 -4.02 -11.62
CA PHE A 21 14.04 -2.68 -11.11
C PHE A 21 15.32 -1.85 -11.13
N GLU A 22 15.18 -0.53 -11.29
CA GLU A 22 16.27 0.44 -11.13
C GLU A 22 16.50 0.86 -9.66
N TYR A 23 15.80 0.19 -8.74
CA TYR A 23 15.84 0.40 -7.30
C TYR A 23 15.87 -0.93 -6.56
N GLU A 24 16.31 -0.89 -5.31
CA GLU A 24 16.36 -2.04 -4.40
C GLU A 24 15.08 -2.13 -3.57
N ILE A 25 14.64 -3.37 -3.33
CA ILE A 25 13.51 -3.70 -2.49
C ILE A 25 14.03 -4.34 -1.22
N THR A 26 13.71 -3.77 -0.06
CA THR A 26 14.10 -4.30 1.25
C THR A 26 12.91 -4.81 2.06
N TYR A 27 13.19 -5.80 2.90
CA TYR A 27 12.30 -6.32 3.94
C TYR A 27 12.68 -5.82 5.33
N GLU A 28 13.76 -5.04 5.44
CA GLU A 28 14.18 -4.46 6.71
C GLU A 28 13.22 -3.35 7.15
N PHE A 29 13.02 -3.23 8.46
CA PHE A 29 12.19 -2.18 9.00
C PHE A 29 12.73 -0.78 8.64
N MET A 30 11.93 -0.01 7.91
CA MET A 30 12.23 1.36 7.53
C MET A 30 11.26 2.34 8.23
N PRO A 31 11.64 2.95 9.36
CA PRO A 31 10.77 3.93 10.00
C PRO A 31 10.68 5.19 9.14
N HIS A 32 9.46 5.71 8.98
CA HIS A 32 9.24 6.97 8.27
C HIS A 32 9.94 8.13 9.01
N GLU A 33 10.55 9.06 8.27
CA GLU A 33 11.31 10.20 8.83
C GLU A 33 10.52 11.05 9.82
N SER A 34 9.20 11.17 9.63
CA SER A 34 8.33 11.91 10.56
C SER A 34 8.37 11.35 11.98
N LEU A 35 8.61 10.04 12.15
CA LEU A 35 8.71 9.42 13.47
C LEU A 35 9.97 9.86 14.21
N LYS A 36 11.09 10.08 13.50
CA LYS A 36 12.35 10.49 14.14
C LYS A 36 12.23 11.85 14.85
N LYS A 37 11.35 12.72 14.34
CA LYS A 37 11.11 14.07 14.87
C LYS A 37 10.19 14.10 16.10
N LEU A 38 9.59 12.97 16.48
CA LEU A 38 8.70 12.90 17.63
C LEU A 38 9.45 12.81 18.97
N PRO A 39 8.83 13.29 20.07
CA PRO A 39 9.31 13.03 21.42
C PRO A 39 9.50 11.52 21.66
N ARG A 40 10.51 11.15 22.45
CA ARG A 40 10.84 9.74 22.72
C ARG A 40 9.64 8.93 23.20
N GLN A 41 8.88 9.47 24.15
CA GLN A 41 7.69 8.82 24.71
C GLN A 41 6.64 8.53 23.62
N VAL A 42 6.45 9.45 22.68
CA VAL A 42 5.52 9.26 21.56
C VAL A 42 6.05 8.20 20.61
N ARG A 43 7.37 8.17 20.32
CA ARG A 43 7.97 7.12 19.49
C ARG A 43 7.78 5.72 20.08
N GLU A 44 7.92 5.59 21.39
CA GLU A 44 7.68 4.33 22.11
C GLU A 44 6.21 3.92 21.96
N GLN A 45 5.26 4.85 22.12
CA GLN A 45 3.84 4.59 21.87
C GLN A 45 3.55 4.16 20.43
N VAL A 46 4.29 4.67 19.43
CA VAL A 46 4.10 4.26 18.03
C VAL A 46 4.49 2.80 17.80
N THR A 47 5.53 2.32 18.47
CA THR A 47 5.90 0.90 18.42
C THR A 47 4.78 0.04 18.99
N ASP A 48 4.15 0.46 20.09
CA ASP A 48 3.00 -0.24 20.67
C ASP A 48 1.77 -0.17 19.74
N LEU A 49 1.54 0.95 19.06
CA LEU A 49 0.45 1.11 18.09
C LEU A 49 0.60 0.20 16.86
N GLN A 50 1.82 -0.14 16.45
CA GLN A 50 2.06 -1.13 15.39
C GLN A 50 1.53 -2.52 15.75
N TYR A 51 1.53 -2.85 17.04
CA TYR A 51 0.93 -4.08 17.55
C TYR A 51 -0.58 -3.90 17.79
N LEU A 52 -0.99 -2.81 18.45
CA LEU A 52 -2.37 -2.59 18.88
C LEU A 52 -3.35 -2.43 17.71
N HIS A 53 -2.99 -1.78 16.60
CA HIS A 53 -3.94 -1.65 15.48
C HIS A 53 -4.33 -2.99 14.84
N LYS A 54 -3.53 -4.05 15.06
CA LYS A 54 -3.82 -5.41 14.57
C LYS A 54 -4.56 -6.25 15.61
N THR A 55 -4.28 -6.05 16.90
CA THR A 55 -4.78 -6.91 17.98
C THR A 55 -5.95 -6.32 18.75
N HIS A 56 -5.99 -4.99 18.90
CA HIS A 56 -6.99 -4.22 19.66
C HIS A 56 -7.35 -2.92 18.91
N PRO A 57 -7.95 -3.03 17.71
CA PRO A 57 -8.12 -1.88 16.81
C PRO A 57 -8.99 -0.76 17.40
N GLU A 58 -9.96 -1.06 18.26
CA GLU A 58 -10.78 -0.04 18.94
C GLU A 58 -9.96 0.85 19.88
N GLN A 59 -9.06 0.25 20.67
CA GLN A 59 -8.17 1.00 21.55
C GLN A 59 -7.16 1.83 20.76
N ALA A 60 -6.68 1.28 19.65
CA ALA A 60 -5.79 1.98 18.73
C ALA A 60 -6.47 3.23 18.15
N ILE A 61 -7.75 3.16 17.77
CA ILE A 61 -8.50 4.31 17.22
C ILE A 61 -8.48 5.50 18.19
N VAL A 62 -8.83 5.28 19.46
CA VAL A 62 -8.86 6.36 20.47
C VAL A 62 -7.48 7.02 20.57
N SER A 63 -6.43 6.21 20.67
CA SER A 63 -5.06 6.71 20.80
C SER A 63 -4.57 7.44 19.54
N LEU A 64 -4.96 6.97 18.37
CA LEU A 64 -4.57 7.55 17.08
C LEU A 64 -5.26 8.90 16.83
N LEU A 65 -6.52 9.05 17.23
CA LEU A 65 -7.23 10.33 17.14
C LEU A 65 -6.53 11.41 17.99
N ASP A 66 -6.21 11.10 19.24
CA ASP A 66 -5.45 11.98 20.13
C ASP A 66 -4.07 12.37 19.57
N LEU A 67 -3.38 11.39 18.96
CA LEU A 67 -2.07 11.61 18.35
C LEU A 67 -2.15 12.46 17.07
N ILE A 68 -3.19 12.30 16.27
CA ILE A 68 -3.41 13.10 15.06
C ILE A 68 -3.71 14.55 15.44
N GLU A 69 -4.47 14.80 16.50
CA GLU A 69 -4.72 16.15 17.00
C GLU A 69 -3.41 16.83 17.44
N LYS A 70 -2.56 16.12 18.18
CA LYS A 70 -1.29 16.64 18.71
C LYS A 70 -0.18 16.74 17.65
N TYR A 71 -0.18 15.82 16.69
CA TYR A 71 0.87 15.67 15.69
C TYR A 71 0.30 15.49 14.28
N PRO A 72 -0.48 16.46 13.76
CA PRO A 72 -1.20 16.33 12.49
C PRO A 72 -0.29 16.27 11.26
N LYS A 73 1.03 16.51 11.44
CA LYS A 73 2.04 16.44 10.38
C LYS A 73 2.68 15.05 10.26
N VAL A 74 2.17 14.06 10.98
CA VAL A 74 2.75 12.71 11.04
C VAL A 74 1.86 11.75 10.23
N PRO A 75 2.18 11.51 8.95
CA PRO A 75 1.28 10.80 8.04
C PRO A 75 1.00 9.34 8.41
N ILE A 76 1.93 8.70 9.14
CA ILE A 76 1.78 7.29 9.50
C ILE A 76 0.62 7.04 10.47
N PHE A 77 0.22 8.06 11.26
CA PHE A 77 -0.93 7.94 12.18
C PHE A 77 -2.24 7.78 11.42
N TYR A 78 -2.41 8.52 10.33
CA TYR A 78 -3.54 8.34 9.44
C TYR A 78 -3.58 6.94 8.84
N ASN A 79 -2.44 6.39 8.41
CA ASN A 79 -2.40 5.03 7.86
C ASN A 79 -2.83 3.97 8.90
N TYR A 80 -2.39 4.11 10.15
CA TYR A 80 -2.83 3.22 11.23
C TYR A 80 -4.30 3.41 11.58
N LEU A 81 -4.81 4.65 11.52
CA LEU A 81 -6.22 4.94 11.79
C LEU A 81 -7.12 4.31 10.72
N ILE A 82 -6.77 4.46 9.44
CA ILE A 82 -7.45 3.83 8.31
C ILE A 82 -7.46 2.30 8.47
N ALA A 83 -6.33 1.70 8.83
CA ALA A 83 -6.24 0.26 9.06
C ALA A 83 -7.14 -0.20 10.22
N ALA A 84 -7.17 0.54 11.34
CA ALA A 84 -7.99 0.22 12.50
C ALA A 84 -9.49 0.39 12.22
N TYR A 85 -9.89 1.42 11.47
CA TYR A 85 -11.27 1.58 11.02
C TYR A 85 -11.72 0.45 10.09
N ASN A 86 -10.88 0.06 9.14
CA ASN A 86 -11.18 -1.10 8.27
C ASN A 86 -11.32 -2.40 9.08
N ALA A 87 -10.43 -2.63 10.05
CA ALA A 87 -10.46 -3.81 10.92
C ALA A 87 -11.72 -3.89 11.81
N THR A 88 -12.34 -2.74 12.11
CA THR A 88 -13.56 -2.63 12.93
C THR A 88 -14.83 -2.45 12.10
N GLY A 89 -14.75 -2.58 10.77
CA GLY A 89 -15.91 -2.45 9.87
C GLY A 89 -16.42 -1.02 9.70
N GLN A 90 -15.68 0.00 10.14
CA GLN A 90 -16.06 1.40 10.06
C GLN A 90 -15.65 2.02 8.71
N GLY A 91 -16.20 1.47 7.61
CA GLY A 91 -15.81 1.82 6.24
C GLY A 91 -15.90 3.30 5.90
N GLU A 92 -17.00 3.97 6.26
CA GLU A 92 -17.18 5.41 6.00
C GLU A 92 -16.12 6.27 6.69
N LYS A 93 -15.74 5.91 7.94
CA LYS A 93 -14.68 6.62 8.66
C LYS A 93 -13.30 6.36 8.06
N ALA A 94 -13.07 5.14 7.57
CA ALA A 94 -11.84 4.83 6.84
C ALA A 94 -11.74 5.67 5.56
N GLU A 95 -12.82 5.80 4.80
CA GLU A 95 -12.87 6.61 3.57
C GLU A 95 -12.64 8.09 3.85
N ALA A 96 -13.28 8.66 4.88
CA ALA A 96 -13.02 10.03 5.31
C ALA A 96 -11.55 10.24 5.73
N ALA A 97 -10.98 9.30 6.49
CA ALA A 97 -9.58 9.37 6.91
C ALA A 97 -8.59 9.22 5.73
N ILE A 98 -8.93 8.46 4.69
CA ILE A 98 -8.13 8.35 3.45
C ILE A 98 -8.10 9.70 2.73
N GLU A 99 -9.25 10.35 2.57
CA GLU A 99 -9.34 11.67 1.94
C GLU A 99 -8.55 12.72 2.71
N GLU A 100 -8.70 12.76 4.04
CA GLU A 100 -7.95 13.68 4.90
C GLU A 100 -6.44 13.43 4.81
N ALA A 101 -6.01 12.17 4.83
CA ALA A 101 -4.60 11.80 4.72
C ALA A 101 -3.99 12.26 3.40
N TYR A 102 -4.70 12.09 2.28
CA TYR A 102 -4.24 12.54 0.97
C TYR A 102 -4.19 14.06 0.85
N GLN A 103 -5.20 14.76 1.37
CA GLN A 103 -5.23 16.22 1.38
C GLN A 103 -4.10 16.83 2.23
N LYS A 104 -3.84 16.26 3.42
CA LYS A 104 -2.80 16.78 4.34
C LYS A 104 -1.39 16.31 4.00
N HIS A 105 -1.27 15.14 3.39
CA HIS A 105 0.02 14.50 3.11
C HIS A 105 0.07 13.95 1.68
N PRO A 106 -0.07 14.81 0.65
CA PRO A 106 -0.14 14.37 -0.75
C PRO A 106 1.13 13.63 -1.20
N ASP A 107 2.30 13.92 -0.61
CA ASP A 107 3.56 13.25 -0.95
C ASP A 107 3.77 11.91 -0.23
N TYR A 108 2.96 11.61 0.79
CA TYR A 108 3.08 10.36 1.53
C TYR A 108 2.57 9.19 0.70
N HIS A 109 3.46 8.22 0.48
CA HIS A 109 3.20 7.07 -0.40
C HIS A 109 1.88 6.36 -0.10
N PHE A 110 1.64 6.02 1.17
CA PHE A 110 0.42 5.30 1.54
C PHE A 110 -0.85 6.15 1.46
N ALA A 111 -0.75 7.49 1.60
CA ALA A 111 -1.89 8.36 1.33
C ALA A 111 -2.26 8.33 -0.16
N LYS A 112 -1.27 8.43 -1.07
CA LYS A 112 -1.49 8.29 -2.52
C LYS A 112 -2.13 6.95 -2.86
N THR A 113 -1.56 5.84 -2.38
CA THR A 113 -2.07 4.50 -2.74
C THR A 113 -3.44 4.21 -2.15
N ASN A 114 -3.72 4.62 -0.91
CA ASN A 114 -5.04 4.41 -0.31
C ASN A 114 -6.11 5.22 -1.05
N TYR A 115 -5.83 6.49 -1.37
CA TYR A 115 -6.75 7.33 -2.14
C TYR A 115 -6.98 6.80 -3.56
N ALA A 116 -5.92 6.30 -4.21
CA ALA A 116 -6.03 5.65 -5.52
C ALA A 116 -6.92 4.39 -5.48
N ILE A 117 -6.77 3.54 -4.46
CA ILE A 117 -7.65 2.36 -4.26
C ILE A 117 -9.10 2.80 -4.07
N GLN A 118 -9.35 3.85 -3.28
CA GLN A 118 -10.70 4.40 -3.09
C GLN A 118 -11.28 4.92 -4.41
N CYS A 119 -10.51 5.65 -5.21
CA CYS A 119 -10.95 6.10 -6.55
C CYS A 119 -11.30 4.91 -7.45
N LEU A 120 -10.49 3.85 -7.46
CA LEU A 120 -10.76 2.65 -8.25
C LEU A 120 -12.00 1.89 -7.78
N ARG A 121 -12.23 1.80 -6.47
CA ARG A 121 -13.46 1.24 -5.89
C ARG A 121 -14.69 2.04 -6.31
N ASN A 122 -14.54 3.36 -6.41
CA ASN A 122 -15.59 4.29 -6.83
C ASN A 122 -15.68 4.43 -8.36
N GLN A 123 -15.08 3.50 -9.12
CA GLN A 123 -15.10 3.46 -10.59
C GLN A 123 -14.58 4.75 -11.25
N ALA A 124 -13.60 5.40 -10.62
CA ALA A 124 -12.95 6.62 -11.11
C ALA A 124 -11.47 6.38 -11.50
N PRO A 125 -11.16 5.48 -12.46
CA PRO A 125 -9.79 5.18 -12.86
C PRO A 125 -9.08 6.36 -13.54
N GLU A 126 -9.82 7.32 -14.09
CA GLU A 126 -9.29 8.52 -14.75
C GLU A 126 -8.52 9.44 -13.80
N LYS A 127 -8.72 9.31 -12.48
CA LYS A 127 -7.98 10.08 -11.47
C LYS A 127 -6.56 9.57 -11.24
N ILE A 128 -6.29 8.30 -11.56
CA ILE A 128 -5.03 7.62 -11.22
C ILE A 128 -3.80 8.29 -11.84
N PRO A 129 -3.80 8.69 -13.14
CA PRO A 129 -2.66 9.39 -13.71
C PRO A 129 -2.34 10.70 -12.97
N ALA A 130 -3.34 11.46 -12.52
CA ALA A 130 -3.11 12.69 -11.77
C ALA A 130 -2.52 12.43 -10.37
N ILE A 131 -3.00 11.39 -9.67
CA ILE A 131 -2.50 11.05 -8.31
C ILE A 131 -1.00 10.72 -8.32
N PHE A 132 -0.52 10.11 -9.41
CA PHE A 132 0.87 9.65 -9.56
C PHE A 132 1.68 10.46 -10.58
N ASP A 133 1.24 11.67 -10.95
CA ASP A 133 1.98 12.55 -11.88
C ASP A 133 2.36 11.87 -13.21
N ASN A 134 1.45 11.04 -13.74
CA ASN A 134 1.63 10.18 -14.92
C ASN A 134 2.83 9.22 -14.80
N LYS A 135 3.21 8.82 -13.59
CA LYS A 135 4.25 7.83 -13.31
C LYS A 135 3.62 6.51 -12.88
N PHE A 136 4.03 5.44 -13.55
CA PHE A 136 3.50 4.09 -13.33
C PHE A 136 4.58 3.12 -12.84
N ASP A 137 5.66 3.68 -12.29
CA ASP A 137 6.81 2.99 -11.70
C ASP A 137 7.31 3.76 -10.47
N LEU A 138 7.75 3.06 -9.42
CA LEU A 138 8.19 3.68 -8.16
C LEU A 138 9.47 4.49 -8.32
N GLY A 139 10.43 4.02 -9.13
CA GLY A 139 11.67 4.75 -9.40
C GLY A 139 11.39 6.07 -10.12
N SER A 140 10.44 6.04 -11.06
CA SER A 140 9.98 7.24 -11.78
C SER A 140 9.18 8.20 -10.89
N LEU A 141 8.41 7.68 -9.94
CA LEU A 141 7.60 8.46 -8.99
C LEU A 141 8.45 9.10 -7.89
N TYR A 142 9.53 8.44 -7.46
CA TYR A 142 10.44 8.92 -6.42
C TYR A 142 11.90 8.81 -6.88
N PRO A 143 12.35 9.64 -7.85
CA PRO A 143 13.66 9.48 -8.50
C PRO A 143 14.86 9.64 -7.56
N HIS A 144 14.66 10.29 -6.41
CA HIS A 144 15.70 10.47 -5.39
C HIS A 144 15.87 9.26 -4.46
N ARG A 145 14.97 8.26 -4.53
CA ARG A 145 15.01 7.07 -3.69
C ARG A 145 15.60 5.89 -4.45
N LYS A 146 16.55 5.20 -3.82
CA LYS A 146 17.15 3.97 -4.35
C LYS A 146 16.67 2.70 -3.65
N VAL A 147 16.02 2.85 -2.50
CA VAL A 147 15.52 1.74 -1.69
C VAL A 147 14.05 1.99 -1.34
N PHE A 148 13.23 0.97 -1.55
CA PHE A 148 11.83 0.92 -1.14
C PHE A 148 11.59 -0.30 -0.25
N HIS A 149 10.73 -0.13 0.74
CA HIS A 149 10.27 -1.29 1.51
C HIS A 149 9.28 -2.12 0.68
N ILE A 150 9.27 -3.44 0.88
CA ILE A 150 8.38 -4.36 0.16
C ILE A 150 6.91 -3.92 0.21
N THR A 151 6.43 -3.41 1.35
CA THR A 151 5.02 -2.97 1.48
C THR A 151 4.69 -1.76 0.63
N GLU A 152 5.65 -0.87 0.34
CA GLU A 152 5.47 0.24 -0.59
C GLU A 152 5.31 -0.29 -2.01
N LEU A 153 6.20 -1.19 -2.43
CA LEU A 153 6.08 -1.84 -3.74
C LEU A 153 4.76 -2.59 -3.89
N MET A 154 4.33 -3.33 -2.86
CA MET A 154 3.07 -4.06 -2.90
C MET A 154 1.87 -3.13 -3.01
N ALA A 155 1.82 -2.06 -2.22
CA ALA A 155 0.73 -1.09 -2.26
C ALA A 155 0.64 -0.43 -3.64
N PHE A 156 1.76 0.06 -4.16
CA PHE A 156 1.84 0.66 -5.49
C PHE A 156 1.44 -0.31 -6.60
N THR A 157 2.04 -1.51 -6.62
CA THR A 157 1.80 -2.50 -7.66
C THR A 157 0.37 -3.03 -7.63
N SER A 158 -0.26 -3.10 -6.44
CA SER A 158 -1.68 -3.44 -6.31
C SER A 158 -2.57 -2.38 -6.98
N VAL A 159 -2.27 -1.08 -6.76
CA VAL A 159 -2.97 0.01 -7.45
C VAL A 159 -2.80 -0.10 -8.96
N MET A 160 -1.56 -0.29 -9.44
CA MET A 160 -1.29 -0.41 -10.88
C MET A 160 -2.02 -1.61 -11.50
N THR A 161 -2.06 -2.74 -10.80
CA THR A 161 -2.81 -3.92 -11.22
C THR A 161 -4.30 -3.60 -11.41
N LEU A 162 -4.91 -2.96 -10.42
CA LEU A 162 -6.33 -2.59 -10.45
C LEU A 162 -6.63 -1.51 -11.49
N TYR A 163 -5.76 -0.53 -11.64
CA TYR A 163 -5.89 0.54 -12.63
C TYR A 163 -5.86 -0.01 -14.05
N TYR A 164 -4.85 -0.82 -14.38
CA TYR A 164 -4.74 -1.41 -15.71
C TYR A 164 -5.92 -2.34 -16.02
N ASP A 165 -6.42 -3.08 -15.03
CA ASP A 165 -7.63 -3.90 -15.18
C ASP A 165 -8.85 -3.00 -15.47
N ALA A 166 -9.03 -1.92 -14.71
CA ALA A 166 -10.15 -0.99 -14.85
C ALA A 166 -10.19 -0.29 -16.22
N ILE A 167 -9.04 0.02 -16.82
CA ILE A 167 -8.97 0.61 -18.17
C ILE A 167 -8.89 -0.43 -19.30
N GLY A 168 -9.10 -1.72 -18.99
CA GLY A 168 -9.12 -2.80 -19.97
C GLY A 168 -7.73 -3.25 -20.47
N ASN A 169 -6.64 -2.70 -19.95
CA ASN A 169 -5.28 -3.12 -20.27
C ASN A 169 -4.88 -4.38 -19.47
N ARG A 170 -5.52 -5.50 -19.82
CA ARG A 170 -5.31 -6.80 -19.14
C ARG A 170 -3.86 -7.28 -19.21
N SER A 171 -3.11 -6.95 -20.26
CA SER A 171 -1.70 -7.34 -20.37
C SER A 171 -0.85 -6.68 -19.28
N ALA A 172 -0.96 -5.36 -19.12
CA ALA A 172 -0.25 -4.62 -18.08
C ALA A 172 -0.69 -5.02 -16.67
N ALA A 173 -2.00 -5.22 -16.46
CA ALA A 173 -2.52 -5.71 -15.18
C ALA A 173 -1.90 -7.06 -14.77
N LYS A 174 -1.76 -7.98 -15.72
CA LYS A 174 -1.12 -9.28 -15.47
C LYS A 174 0.36 -9.15 -15.15
N VAL A 175 1.09 -8.27 -15.83
CA VAL A 175 2.51 -8.01 -15.52
C VAL A 175 2.67 -7.50 -14.09
N CYS A 176 1.87 -6.51 -13.68
CA CYS A 176 1.88 -6.01 -12.31
C CYS A 176 1.51 -7.10 -11.29
N TYR A 177 0.48 -7.89 -11.57
CA TYR A 177 0.09 -9.00 -10.71
C TYR A 177 1.19 -10.06 -10.58
N THR A 178 1.94 -10.37 -11.65
CA THR A 178 3.05 -11.33 -11.55
C THR A 178 4.12 -10.83 -10.58
N ILE A 179 4.43 -9.53 -10.55
CA ILE A 179 5.38 -8.98 -9.55
C ILE A 179 4.92 -9.33 -8.12
N LEU A 180 3.63 -9.14 -7.83
CA LEU A 180 3.05 -9.48 -6.52
C LEU A 180 3.09 -10.98 -6.23
N GLN A 181 2.80 -11.80 -7.25
CA GLN A 181 2.79 -13.26 -7.14
C GLN A 181 4.19 -13.82 -6.84
N GLU A 182 5.23 -13.30 -7.48
CA GLU A 182 6.60 -13.78 -7.26
C GLU A 182 7.17 -13.32 -5.91
N LEU A 183 6.85 -12.09 -5.49
CA LEU A 183 7.38 -11.56 -4.24
C LEU A 183 6.66 -12.12 -3.02
N GLU A 184 5.33 -12.05 -3.04
CA GLU A 184 4.46 -12.26 -1.88
C GLU A 184 3.19 -13.06 -2.28
N PRO A 185 3.34 -14.33 -2.73
CA PRO A 185 2.23 -15.15 -3.24
C PRO A 185 1.13 -15.39 -2.18
N GLU A 186 1.54 -15.53 -0.92
CA GLU A 186 0.64 -15.86 0.17
C GLU A 186 -0.05 -14.65 0.81
N HIS A 187 0.38 -13.44 0.45
CA HIS A 187 -0.17 -12.21 1.00
C HIS A 187 -1.62 -12.01 0.55
N TYR A 188 -2.46 -11.49 1.45
CA TYR A 188 -3.90 -11.35 1.23
C TYR A 188 -4.24 -10.50 -0.01
N LEU A 189 -3.48 -9.43 -0.26
CA LEU A 189 -3.66 -8.58 -1.46
C LEU A 189 -3.43 -9.39 -2.75
N THR A 190 -2.36 -10.17 -2.81
CA THR A 190 -2.03 -11.02 -3.97
C THR A 190 -3.15 -12.03 -4.24
N LYS A 191 -3.62 -12.72 -3.19
CA LYS A 191 -4.76 -13.64 -3.30
C LYS A 191 -6.05 -12.94 -3.74
N SER A 192 -6.29 -11.73 -3.24
CA SER A 192 -7.47 -10.95 -3.62
C SER A 192 -7.44 -10.56 -5.11
N LEU A 193 -6.30 -10.05 -5.59
CA LEU A 193 -6.11 -9.67 -6.99
C LEU A 193 -6.18 -10.87 -7.94
N LYS A 194 -5.67 -12.03 -7.52
CA LYS A 194 -5.81 -13.28 -8.30
C LYS A 194 -7.28 -13.58 -8.60
N ARG A 195 -8.15 -13.51 -7.59
CA ARG A 195 -9.60 -13.77 -7.74
C ARG A 195 -10.23 -12.75 -8.70
N LYS A 196 -9.81 -11.49 -8.64
CA LYS A 196 -10.33 -10.44 -9.52
C LYS A 196 -9.91 -10.61 -10.98
N LEU A 197 -8.63 -10.92 -11.24
CA LEU A 197 -8.10 -11.05 -12.61
C LEU A 197 -8.46 -12.38 -13.28
N TYR A 198 -8.62 -13.43 -12.47
CA TYR A 198 -8.91 -14.79 -12.91
C TYR A 198 -10.14 -15.35 -12.18
N PRO A 199 -11.34 -14.75 -12.37
CA PRO A 199 -12.53 -15.23 -11.72
C PRO A 199 -12.88 -16.62 -12.24
N THR A 200 -13.31 -17.49 -11.34
CA THR A 200 -13.76 -18.84 -11.69
C THR A 200 -15.04 -18.76 -12.53
N PHE A 201 -15.39 -19.86 -13.21
CA PHE A 201 -16.61 -19.92 -14.00
C PHE A 201 -17.86 -19.59 -13.17
N LEU A 202 -17.93 -20.05 -11.92
CA LEU A 202 -19.03 -19.74 -11.00
C LEU A 202 -19.08 -18.26 -10.59
N GLN A 203 -17.93 -17.60 -10.42
CA GLN A 203 -17.88 -16.17 -10.10
C GLN A 203 -18.38 -15.31 -11.26
N LYS A 204 -18.06 -15.69 -12.50
CA LYS A 204 -18.55 -15.00 -13.71
C LYS A 204 -20.06 -15.09 -13.93
N LEU A 205 -20.76 -16.00 -13.25
CA LEU A 205 -22.21 -16.19 -13.39
C LEU A 205 -23.02 -15.35 -12.38
N TRP A 206 -22.35 -14.75 -11.39
CA TRP A 206 -22.99 -13.95 -10.32
C TRP A 206 -22.54 -12.48 -10.30
N ASP A 207 -21.61 -12.09 -11.16
CA ASP A 207 -21.23 -10.70 -11.46
C ASP A 207 -22.02 -10.18 -12.68
#